data_AF-A0A7C6Z9C3-F1
#
_entry.id   AF-A0A7C6Z9C3-F1
#
_cell.length_a   1.000
_cell.length_b   1.000
_cell.length_c   1.000
_cell.angle_alpha   90.00
_cell.angle_beta   90.00
_cell.angle_gamma   90.00
#
_symmetry.space_group_name_H-M   'P 1'
#
loop_
_entity.id
_entity.type
_entity.pdbx_description
1 polymer ?
#
loop_
_entity_poly.entity_id
_entity_poly.type
_entity_poly.pdbx_seq_one_letter_code
_entity_poly.pdbx_strand_id
1 'polypeptide(L)' 'MDEVTALRQTIGGVAVTPFIFSIAPVGFFVALVPRGSGNISVFRVSEPQYVFLRRVGVPEVVVFM' A
#
# COMPACT_ATOMS: atom_id res chain seq x y z
N MET A 1 -21.23 12.18 0.65
CA MET A 1 -20.51 11.22 -0.21
C MET A 1 -19.06 11.40 0.15
N ASP A 2 -18.69 10.73 1.24
CA ASP A 2 -17.54 11.09 2.06
C ASP A 2 -16.25 10.90 1.29
N GLU A 3 -15.50 11.99 1.25
CA GLU A 3 -14.17 12.14 0.69
C GLU A 3 -13.19 11.41 1.60
N VAL A 4 -13.35 10.09 1.75
CA VAL A 4 -12.25 9.24 2.19
C VAL A 4 -11.30 9.24 1.00
N THR A 5 -10.29 10.11 1.09
CA THR A 5 -9.15 10.28 0.22
C THR A 5 -8.47 8.93 -0.01
N ALA A 6 -9.06 8.09 -0.87
CA ALA A 6 -8.33 7.02 -1.51
C ALA A 6 -7.23 7.72 -2.29
N LEU A 7 -5.98 7.56 -1.86
CA LEU A 7 -4.79 8.03 -2.57
C LEU A 7 -4.80 7.42 -3.97
N ARG A 8 -5.55 8.04 -4.90
CA ARG A 8 -5.58 7.70 -6.31
C ARG A 8 -4.31 8.23 -6.91
N GLN A 9 -3.22 7.52 -6.67
CA GLN A 9 -1.98 7.75 -7.38
C GLN A 9 -2.10 7.11 -8.75
N THR A 10 -1.71 7.84 -9.78
CA THR A 10 -1.66 7.34 -11.15
C THR A 10 -0.20 7.12 -11.50
N ILE A 11 0.17 5.88 -11.84
CA ILE A 11 1.51 5.54 -12.33
C ILE A 11 1.35 5.17 -13.80
N GLY A 12 1.99 5.92 -14.71
CA GLY A 12 1.92 5.64 -16.15
C GLY A 12 0.51 5.66 -16.75
N GLY A 13 -0.40 6.47 -16.19
CA GLY A 13 -1.81 6.55 -16.64
C GLY A 13 -2.76 5.52 -16.00
N VAL A 14 -2.26 4.59 -15.18
CA VAL A 14 -3.09 3.60 -14.48
C VAL A 14 -3.31 4.02 -13.03
N ALA A 15 -4.56 4.08 -12.60
CA ALA A 15 -4.90 4.32 -11.22
C ALA A 15 -4.45 3.13 -10.36
N VAL A 16 -3.59 3.37 -9.38
CA VAL A 16 -3.13 2.37 -8.43
C VAL A 16 -3.72 2.63 -7.04
N THR A 17 -4.01 1.55 -6.31
CA THR A 17 -4.42 1.62 -4.91
C THR A 17 -3.29 1.02 -4.06
N PRO A 18 -2.58 1.83 -3.27
CA PRO A 18 -1.55 1.32 -2.37
C PRO A 18 -2.17 0.75 -1.09
N PHE A 19 -1.55 -0.29 -0.53
CA PHE A 19 -1.76 -0.71 0.87
C PHE A 19 -0.45 -1.20 1.47
N ILE A 20 -0.33 -1.11 2.79
CA ILE A 20 0.85 -1.56 3.54
C ILE A 20 0.50 -2.74 4.46
N PHE A 21 1.48 -3.59 4.74
CA PHE A 21 1.35 -4.67 5.71
C PHE A 21 2.70 -5.06 6.30
N SER A 22 2.68 -5.69 7.46
CA SER A 22 3.86 -6.23 8.13
C SER A 22 3.71 -7.72 8.40
N ILE A 23 4.80 -8.47 8.27
CA ILE A 23 4.86 -9.89 8.64
C ILE A 23 6.01 -10.05 9.63
N ALA A 24 5.72 -10.42 10.87
CA ALA A 24 6.76 -10.70 11.85
C ALA A 24 7.34 -12.11 11.64
N PRO A 25 8.67 -12.32 11.67
CA PRO A 25 9.75 -11.33 11.78
C PRO A 25 10.29 -10.83 10.42
N VAL A 26 9.61 -11.14 9.32
CA VAL A 26 10.07 -10.89 7.93
C VAL A 26 10.27 -9.40 7.62
N GLY A 27 9.38 -8.53 8.06
CA GLY A 27 9.49 -7.07 7.92
C GLY A 27 8.25 -6.39 7.34
N PHE A 28 8.46 -5.25 6.69
CA PHE A 28 7.42 -4.33 6.24
C PHE A 28 7.32 -4.27 4.72
N PHE A 29 6.10 -4.12 4.21
CA PHE A 29 5.81 -4.17 2.79
C PHE A 29 4.80 -3.12 2.36
N VAL A 30 4.93 -2.67 1.12
CA VAL A 30 3.91 -1.90 0.39
C VAL A 30 3.53 -2.67 -0.86
N ALA A 31 2.23 -2.75 -1.13
CA ALA A 31 1.67 -3.33 -2.33
C ALA A 31 0.98 -2.24 -3.15
N LEU A 32 1.15 -2.31 -4.47
CA LEU A 32 0.48 -1.48 -5.45
C LEU A 32 -0.46 -2.35 -6.28
N VAL A 33 -1.75 -2.04 -6.24
CA VAL A 33 -2.77 -2.74 -7.02
C VAL A 33 -3.26 -1.83 -8.14
N PRO A 34 -2.90 -2.09 -9.41
CA PRO A 34 -3.42 -1.34 -10.55
C PRO A 34 -4.89 -1.68 -10.78
N ARG A 35 -5.73 -0.67 -10.98
CA ARG A 35 -7.13 -0.87 -11.38
C ARG A 35 -7.17 -1.49 -12.78
N GLY A 36 -7.86 -2.62 -12.89
CA GLY A 36 -8.07 -3.32 -14.17
C GLY A 36 -6.93 -4.28 -14.55
N SER A 37 -5.94 -4.48 -13.68
CA SER A 37 -4.88 -5.48 -13.87
C SER A 37 -4.90 -6.48 -12.71
N GLY A 38 -4.67 -7.76 -13.00
CA GLY A 38 -4.50 -8.80 -11.98
C GLY A 38 -3.10 -8.82 -11.35
N ASN A 39 -2.18 -7.97 -11.83
CA ASN A 39 -0.80 -7.98 -11.38
C ASN A 39 -0.59 -7.04 -10.20
N ILE A 40 -0.27 -7.59 -9.03
CA ILE A 40 0.08 -6.83 -7.83
C ILE A 40 1.60 -6.73 -7.73
N SER A 41 2.12 -5.53 -7.51
CA SER A 41 3.54 -5.32 -7.23
C SER A 41 3.75 -5.14 -5.73
N VAL A 42 4.67 -5.91 -5.14
CA VAL A 42 4.98 -5.85 -3.71
C VAL A 42 6.44 -5.47 -3.52
N PHE A 43 6.68 -4.50 -2.64
CA PHE A 43 8.02 -4.01 -2.33
C PHE A 43 8.26 -4.12 -0.84
N ARG A 44 9.44 -4.62 -0.45
CA ARG A 44 9.91 -4.54 0.93
C ARG A 44 10.36 -3.11 1.21
N VAL A 45 9.94 -2.57 2.33
CA VAL A 45 10.27 -1.21 2.77
C VAL A 45 10.94 -1.24 4.13
N SER A 46 11.65 -0.16 4.47
CA SER A 46 12.19 0.01 5.82
C SER A 46 11.10 0.45 6.80
N GLU A 47 11.31 0.24 8.10
CA GLU A 47 10.38 0.68 9.14
C GLU A 47 10.05 2.19 9.08
N PRO A 48 11.02 3.10 8.88
CA PRO A 48 10.71 4.53 8.74
C PRO A 48 9.80 4.82 7.53
N GLN A 49 9.98 4.12 6.42
CA GLN A 49 9.12 4.25 5.24
C GLN A 49 7.71 3.73 5.52
N TYR A 50 7.59 2.59 6.21
CA TYR A 50 6.30 2.04 6.64
C TYR A 50 5.51 3.02 7.52
N VAL A 51 6.17 3.57 8.54
CA VAL A 51 5.59 4.58 9.44
C VAL A 51 5.20 5.84 8.67
N PHE A 52 6.02 6.28 7.71
CA PHE A 52 5.68 7.41 6.85
C PHE A 52 4.42 7.14 6.02
N LEU A 53 4.33 5.99 5.36
CA LEU A 53 3.17 5.60 4.55
C LEU A 53 1.88 5.54 5.38
N ARG A 54 1.98 5.01 6.61
CA ARG A 54 0.88 5.00 7.58
C ARG A 54 0.43 6.41 7.96
N ARG A 55 1.36 7.34 8.17
CA ARG A 55 1.07 8.76 8.51
C ARG A 55 0.38 9.52 7.38
N VAL A 56 0.71 9.22 6.12
CA VAL A 56 0.08 9.86 4.96
C VAL A 56 -1.24 9.19 4.55
N GLY A 57 -1.72 8.21 5.33
CA GLY A 57 -3.05 7.61 5.16
C GLY A 57 -3.08 6.45 4.16
N VAL A 58 -1.96 5.80 3.87
CA VAL A 58 -1.99 4.54 3.11
C VAL A 58 -2.63 3.45 3.99
N PRO A 59 -3.67 2.74 3.50
CA PRO A 59 -4.38 1.74 4.28
C PRO A 59 -3.45 0.60 4.70
N GLU A 60 -3.56 0.18 5.95
CA GLU A 60 -2.81 -0.92 6.54
C GLU A 60 -3.69 -2.18 6.60
N VAL A 61 -3.12 -3.32 6.21
CA VAL A 61 -3.78 -4.63 6.26
C VAL A 61 -3.05 -5.50 7.28
N VAL A 62 -3.82 -6.07 8.20
CA VAL A 62 -3.29 -7.04 9.18
C VAL A 62 -3.20 -8.41 8.53
N VAL A 63 -2.01 -9.02 8.62
CA VAL A 63 -1.76 -10.39 8.13
C VAL A 63 -1.64 -11.30 9.34
N PHE A 64 -2.49 -12.34 9.38
CA PHE A 64 -2.38 -13.44 10.32
C PHE A 64 -1.72 -14.62 9.61
N MET A 65 -0.76 -15.25 10.27
CA MET A 65 -0.03 -16.41 9.78
C MET A 65 -0.23 -17.58 10.71
#